data_AF-A0A5J4V7L6-F1
#
_entry.id   AF-A0A5J4V7L6-F1
#
_cell.length_a   1.000
_cell.length_b   1.000
_cell.length_c   1.000
_cell.angle_alpha   90.00
_cell.angle_beta   90.00
_cell.angle_gamma   90.00
#
_symmetry.space_group_name_H-M   'P 1'
#
loop_
_entity.id
_entity.type
_entity.pdbx_description
1 polymer ?
#
loop_
_entity_poly.entity_id
_entity_poly.type
_entity_poly.pdbx_seq_one_letter_code
_entity_poly.pdbx_strand_id
1 'polypeptide(L)'
;ILIHLSADFGLSRKLREGKEYTIVQGGTTVYLAPEILKPQPTVETPDGRQKQIPKNQTIAVDIWAIGVMLFELLAQHHPFIGEREDPADLSELEISRRIVDEEPSELPSHYPVSLRNLIKRMLAKDPSRRITAEEILEVPEVAASLKK
;
A
#
# COMPACT_ATOMS: atom_id res chain seq x y z
N ILE A 1 10.48 -15.69 -6.64
CA ILE A 1 9.86 -15.21 -7.90
C ILE A 1 9.04 -13.92 -7.67
N LEU A 2 8.24 -13.78 -6.61
CA LEU A 2 7.65 -12.46 -6.28
C LEU A 2 8.66 -11.46 -5.66
N ILE A 3 9.67 -11.94 -4.92
CA ILE A 3 10.75 -11.09 -4.38
C ILE A 3 11.77 -10.65 -5.47
N HIS A 4 11.73 -11.24 -6.66
CA HIS A 4 12.60 -10.86 -7.78
C HIS A 4 11.90 -9.93 -8.76
N LEU A 5 10.56 -10.01 -8.88
CA LEU A 5 9.78 -9.08 -9.69
C LEU A 5 9.80 -7.64 -9.15
N SER A 6 10.00 -7.45 -7.84
CA SER A 6 10.15 -6.13 -7.22
C SER A 6 11.44 -5.41 -7.64
N ALA A 7 12.48 -6.15 -8.04
CA ALA A 7 13.76 -5.56 -8.44
C ALA A 7 13.70 -4.97 -9.87
N ASP A 8 12.93 -5.58 -10.78
CA ASP A 8 12.92 -5.18 -12.19
C ASP A 8 12.01 -3.99 -12.50
N PHE A 9 10.92 -3.76 -11.73
CA PHE A 9 10.09 -2.56 -11.90
C PHE A 9 10.75 -1.28 -11.34
N GLY A 10 11.71 -1.39 -10.42
CA GLY A 10 12.44 -0.26 -9.86
C GLY A 10 13.42 0.41 -10.84
N LEU A 11 13.73 -0.22 -11.97
CA LEU A 11 14.76 0.24 -12.92
C LEU A 11 14.20 0.81 -14.24
N SER A 12 12.89 0.73 -14.50
CA SER A 12 12.33 1.05 -15.83
C SER A 12 11.69 2.43 -15.98
N ARG A 13 12.09 3.42 -15.18
CA ARG A 13 11.71 4.83 -15.44
C ARG A 13 12.92 5.74 -15.48
N LYS A 14 13.72 5.62 -16.55
CA LYS A 14 14.57 6.72 -17.00
C LYS A 14 13.97 7.39 -18.23
N LEU A 15 13.98 8.72 -18.13
CA LEU A 15 13.95 9.75 -19.17
C LEU A 15 12.59 10.36 -19.52
N ARG A 16 12.19 11.33 -18.69
CA ARG A 16 11.92 12.68 -19.21
C ARG A 16 12.78 13.70 -18.46
N GLU A 17 13.55 14.43 -19.26
CA GLU A 17 14.52 15.46 -18.88
C GLU A 17 13.88 16.54 -17.99
N GLY A 18 14.51 16.87 -16.87
CA GLY A 18 14.22 18.08 -16.08
C GLY A 18 13.47 17.92 -14.75
N LYS A 19 13.09 16.70 -14.33
CA LYS A 19 12.65 16.45 -12.94
C LYS A 19 13.44 15.28 -12.37
N GLU A 20 14.51 15.61 -11.64
CA GLU A 20 15.16 14.66 -10.76
C GLU A 20 14.16 14.25 -9.66
N TYR A 21 13.44 13.16 -9.89
CA TYR A 21 12.94 12.35 -8.79
C TYR A 21 14.14 11.59 -8.26
N THR A 22 14.96 12.29 -7.48
CA THR A 22 16.04 11.67 -6.74
C THR A 22 15.42 10.54 -5.93
N ILE A 23 15.94 9.34 -6.16
CA ILE A 23 15.70 8.17 -5.32
C ILE A 23 16.36 8.49 -3.98
N VAL A 24 15.71 9.35 -3.20
CA VAL A 24 16.06 9.58 -1.81
C VAL A 24 15.66 8.31 -1.09
N GLN A 25 16.56 7.85 -0.22
CA GLN A 25 16.46 6.71 0.67
C GLN A 25 15.26 6.83 1.65
N GLY A 26 14.04 6.92 1.13
CA GLY A 26 12.82 7.33 1.83
C GLY A 26 11.51 7.01 1.09
N GLY A 27 11.56 6.49 -0.13
CA GLY A 27 10.36 6.28 -0.96
C GLY A 27 9.50 5.04 -0.63
N THR A 28 9.99 4.10 0.17
CA THR A 28 9.28 2.82 0.42
C THR A 28 8.26 2.92 1.56
N THR A 29 8.44 3.84 2.52
CA THR A 29 7.64 3.91 3.74
C THR A 29 6.18 4.24 3.49
N VAL A 30 5.89 5.04 2.46
CA VAL A 30 4.52 5.51 2.16
C VAL A 30 3.59 4.39 1.69
N TYR A 31 4.14 3.30 1.15
CA TYR A 31 3.38 2.11 0.74
C TYR A 31 3.35 1.01 1.81
N LEU A 32 4.06 1.20 2.94
CA LEU A 32 4.11 0.19 3.98
C LEU A 32 2.76 0.06 4.67
N ALA A 33 2.38 -1.18 4.93
CA ALA A 33 1.20 -1.48 5.72
C ALA A 33 1.42 -1.07 7.19
N PRO A 34 0.36 -0.67 7.92
CA PRO A 34 0.48 -0.17 9.29
C PRO A 34 1.11 -1.17 10.26
N GLU A 35 0.94 -2.48 10.03
CA GLU A 35 1.55 -3.53 10.85
C GLU A 35 3.08 -3.67 10.68
N ILE A 36 3.65 -3.09 9.61
CA ILE A 36 5.10 -3.02 9.40
C ILE A 36 5.68 -1.79 10.11
N LEU A 37 4.92 -0.70 10.15
CA LEU A 37 5.30 0.56 10.80
C LEU A 37 5.16 0.50 12.32
N LYS A 38 4.20 -0.28 12.83
CA LYS A 38 4.06 -0.52 14.26
C LYS A 38 5.23 -1.39 14.73
N PRO A 39 5.97 -0.99 15.78
CA PRO A 39 6.95 -1.88 16.40
C PRO A 39 6.23 -3.12 16.91
N GLN A 40 6.45 -4.25 16.28
CA GLN A 40 5.98 -5.52 16.83
C GLN A 40 6.69 -5.71 18.17
N PRO A 41 6.01 -6.16 19.24
CA PRO A 41 6.71 -6.54 20.46
C PRO A 41 7.74 -7.59 20.06
N THR A 42 9.02 -7.19 20.17
CA THR A 42 10.16 -8.04 19.95
C THR A 42 10.08 -9.14 21.00
N VAL A 43 9.46 -10.26 20.62
CA VAL A 43 9.72 -11.51 21.31
C VAL A 43 11.14 -11.84 20.87
N GLU A 44 12.10 -11.36 21.65
CA GLU A 44 13.48 -11.81 21.57
C GLU A 44 13.44 -13.31 21.82
N THR A 45 13.41 -14.10 20.75
CA THR A 45 13.71 -15.52 20.89
C THR A 45 15.14 -15.61 21.41
N PRO A 46 15.42 -16.41 22.45
CA PRO A 46 16.76 -16.53 23.04
C PRO A 46 17.89 -16.80 22.02
N ASP A 47 17.55 -17.31 20.82
CA ASP A 47 18.46 -17.66 19.73
C ASP A 47 18.85 -16.51 18.77
N GLY A 48 18.47 -15.26 19.03
CA GLY A 48 18.85 -14.12 18.18
C GLY A 48 18.29 -14.14 16.75
N ARG A 49 17.32 -15.02 16.47
CA ARG A 49 16.65 -15.11 15.16
C ARG A 49 15.58 -14.03 15.04
N GLN A 50 15.68 -13.21 13.99
CA GLN A 50 14.61 -12.27 13.64
C GLN A 50 13.30 -13.02 13.41
N LYS A 51 12.25 -12.61 14.11
CA LYS A 51 10.90 -13.16 13.98
C LYS A 51 10.42 -12.94 12.54
N GLN A 52 10.33 -14.02 11.77
CA GLN A 52 9.79 -13.94 10.41
C GLN A 52 8.29 -13.58 10.49
N ILE A 53 7.87 -12.59 9.70
CA ILE A 53 6.47 -12.26 9.53
C ILE A 53 5.76 -13.52 8.98
N PRO A 54 4.67 -14.00 9.60
CA PRO A 54 3.93 -15.14 9.08
C PRO A 54 3.53 -14.90 7.62
N LYS A 55 3.65 -15.91 6.75
CA LYS A 55 3.37 -15.79 5.30
C LYS A 55 2.04 -15.12 4.97
N ASN A 56 0.99 -15.38 5.76
CA ASN A 56 -0.34 -14.78 5.57
C ASN A 56 -0.33 -13.26 5.81
N GLN A 57 0.52 -12.76 6.72
CA GLN A 57 0.70 -11.32 6.92
C GLN A 57 1.47 -10.69 5.76
N THR A 58 2.42 -11.40 5.14
CA THR A 58 3.11 -10.90 3.94
C THR A 58 2.13 -10.65 2.79
N ILE A 59 1.21 -11.59 2.55
CA ILE A 59 0.18 -11.43 1.50
C ILE A 59 -0.73 -10.24 1.82
N ALA A 60 -1.13 -10.09 3.09
CA ALA A 60 -1.95 -8.94 3.49
C ALA A 60 -1.21 -7.61 3.25
N VAL A 61 0.10 -7.54 3.51
CA VAL A 61 0.93 -6.34 3.25
C VAL A 61 0.96 -6.01 1.76
N ASP A 62 1.07 -7.01 0.88
CA ASP A 62 1.02 -6.80 -0.57
C ASP A 62 -0.34 -6.24 -1.00
N ILE A 63 -1.45 -6.75 -0.45
CA ILE A 63 -2.80 -6.25 -0.74
C ILE A 63 -2.97 -4.79 -0.32
N TRP A 64 -2.38 -4.40 0.81
CA TRP A 64 -2.34 -2.99 1.24
C TRP A 64 -1.63 -2.13 0.21
N ALA A 65 -0.41 -2.49 -0.18
CA ALA A 65 0.38 -1.72 -1.13
C ALA A 65 -0.33 -1.57 -2.48
N ILE A 66 -0.98 -2.64 -2.96
CA ILE A 66 -1.81 -2.58 -4.17
C ILE A 66 -3.01 -1.65 -3.98
N GLY A 67 -3.65 -1.67 -2.80
CA GLY A 67 -4.75 -0.76 -2.48
C GLY A 67 -4.34 0.71 -2.53
N VAL A 68 -3.15 1.04 -2.00
CA VAL A 68 -2.57 2.40 -2.04
C VAL A 68 -2.32 2.81 -3.50
N MET A 69 -1.63 1.97 -4.28
CA MET A 69 -1.35 2.25 -5.69
C MET A 69 -2.62 2.41 -6.52
N LEU A 70 -3.64 1.59 -6.29
CA LEU A 70 -4.92 1.67 -6.99
C LEU A 70 -5.66 2.95 -6.63
N PHE A 71 -5.65 3.35 -5.36
CA PHE A 71 -6.20 4.63 -4.94
C PHE A 71 -5.49 5.79 -5.66
N GLU A 72 -4.15 5.82 -5.63
CA GLU A 72 -3.37 6.88 -6.27
C GLU A 72 -3.62 6.98 -7.77
N LEU A 73 -3.73 5.84 -8.45
CA LEU A 73 -4.04 5.80 -9.87
C LEU A 73 -5.40 6.45 -10.20
N LEU A 74 -6.38 6.32 -9.31
CA LEU A 74 -7.74 6.82 -9.52
C LEU A 74 -7.94 8.24 -8.99
N ALA A 75 -7.38 8.56 -7.83
CA ALA A 75 -7.54 9.84 -7.16
C ALA A 75 -6.48 10.87 -7.55
N GLN A 76 -5.36 10.43 -8.14
CA GLN A 76 -4.19 11.26 -8.47
C GLN A 76 -3.48 11.89 -7.25
N HIS A 77 -3.78 11.40 -6.04
CA HIS A 77 -3.06 11.74 -4.81
C HIS A 77 -3.02 10.51 -3.87
N HIS A 78 -2.12 10.54 -2.88
CA HIS A 78 -1.95 9.44 -1.92
C HIS A 78 -3.11 9.40 -0.91
N PRO A 79 -3.59 8.22 -0.47
CA PRO A 79 -4.76 8.13 0.43
C PRO A 79 -4.57 8.79 1.80
N PHE A 80 -3.32 8.92 2.26
CA PHE A 80 -2.94 9.53 3.55
C PHE A 80 -2.31 10.93 3.43
N ILE A 81 -2.28 11.48 2.22
CA ILE A 81 -1.82 12.85 1.95
C ILE A 81 -3.02 13.60 1.40
N GLY A 82 -3.36 14.74 2.00
CA GLY A 82 -4.48 15.55 1.55
C GLY A 82 -4.31 15.95 0.09
N GLU A 83 -5.43 16.06 -0.64
CA GLU A 83 -5.44 16.39 -2.07
C GLU A 83 -4.67 17.69 -2.42
N ARG A 84 -4.56 18.61 -1.46
CA ARG A 84 -3.88 19.91 -1.61
C ARG A 84 -2.52 19.99 -0.89
N GLU A 85 -2.09 18.92 -0.25
CA GLU A 85 -0.78 18.86 0.42
C GLU A 85 0.28 18.40 -0.59
N ASP A 86 1.44 19.06 -0.60
CA ASP A 86 2.59 18.58 -1.36
C ASP A 86 3.27 17.45 -0.56
N PRO A 87 3.43 16.24 -1.11
CA PRO A 87 4.17 15.17 -0.45
C PRO A 87 5.59 15.58 -0.03
N ALA A 88 6.22 16.54 -0.71
CA ALA A 88 7.56 17.04 -0.37
C ALA A 88 7.60 17.83 0.96
N ASP A 89 6.47 18.35 1.42
CA ASP A 89 6.36 19.09 2.68
C ASP A 89 6.14 18.18 3.89
N LEU A 90 5.88 16.88 3.67
CA LEU A 90 5.59 15.91 4.72
C LEU A 90 6.83 15.06 5.03
N SER A 91 7.13 14.93 6.33
CA SER A 91 8.17 14.00 6.77
C SER A 91 7.68 12.54 6.70
N GLU A 92 8.60 11.60 6.48
CA GLU A 92 8.27 10.16 6.48
C GLU A 92 7.62 9.68 7.78
N LEU A 93 8.02 10.28 8.92
CA LEU A 93 7.44 9.99 10.23
C LEU A 93 5.99 10.44 10.30
N GLU A 94 5.66 11.60 9.74
CA GLU A 94 4.29 12.10 9.68
C GLU A 94 3.43 11.21 8.78
N ILE A 95 3.92 10.85 7.59
CA ILE A 95 3.19 9.94 6.70
C ILE A 95 2.96 8.58 7.39
N SER A 96 3.99 8.05 8.07
CA SER A 96 3.88 6.81 8.83
C SER A 96 2.84 6.91 9.95
N ARG A 97 2.81 8.03 10.68
CA ARG A 97 1.81 8.30 11.71
C ARG A 97 0.39 8.29 11.12
N ARG A 98 0.17 8.97 10.00
CA ARG A 98 -1.13 8.99 9.30
C ARG A 98 -1.54 7.60 8.81
N ILE A 99 -0.60 6.82 8.26
CA ILE A 99 -0.84 5.42 7.88
C ILE A 99 -1.23 4.56 9.09
N VAL A 100 -0.74 4.86 10.29
CA VAL A 100 -1.03 4.06 11.49
C VAL A 100 -2.35 4.49 12.16
N ASP A 101 -2.59 5.81 12.24
CA ASP A 101 -3.60 6.41 13.11
C ASP A 101 -4.82 6.96 12.38
N GLU A 102 -4.70 7.31 11.09
CA GLU A 102 -5.75 8.00 10.33
C GLU A 102 -6.42 7.08 9.31
N GLU A 103 -7.69 7.33 8.99
CA GLU A 103 -8.40 6.60 7.95
C GLU A 103 -7.98 7.10 6.55
N PRO A 104 -7.93 6.23 5.53
CA PRO A 104 -7.62 6.66 4.17
C PRO A 104 -8.72 7.59 3.64
N SER A 105 -8.32 8.54 2.79
CA SER A 105 -9.24 9.34 2.02
C SER A 105 -10.17 8.45 1.18
N GLU A 106 -11.42 8.86 1.01
CA GLU A 106 -12.37 8.14 0.16
C GLU A 106 -12.22 8.59 -1.30
N LEU A 107 -12.39 7.65 -2.22
CA LEU A 107 -12.44 7.99 -3.64
C LEU A 107 -13.62 8.94 -3.92
N PRO A 108 -13.48 9.85 -4.91
CA PRO A 108 -14.58 10.69 -5.35
C PRO A 108 -15.87 9.92 -5.69
N SER A 109 -17.02 10.54 -5.43
CA SER A 109 -18.34 9.92 -5.57
C SER A 109 -18.72 9.48 -6.99
N HIS A 110 -18.03 9.99 -8.02
CA HIS A 110 -18.23 9.61 -9.42
C HIS A 110 -17.71 8.21 -9.76
N TYR A 111 -16.82 7.64 -8.94
CA TYR A 111 -16.40 6.25 -9.10
C TYR A 111 -17.48 5.27 -8.61
N PRO A 112 -17.61 4.05 -9.18
CA PRO A 112 -18.58 3.06 -8.72
C PRO A 112 -18.44 2.73 -7.23
N VAL A 113 -19.57 2.55 -6.54
CA VAL A 113 -19.62 2.20 -5.11
C VAL A 113 -18.83 0.91 -4.82
N SER A 114 -18.92 -0.07 -5.71
CA SER A 114 -18.17 -1.33 -5.60
C SER A 114 -16.66 -1.13 -5.61
N LEU A 115 -16.14 -0.27 -6.49
CA LEU A 115 -14.72 0.07 -6.54
C LEU A 115 -14.26 0.81 -5.27
N ARG A 116 -15.04 1.78 -4.80
CA ARG A 116 -14.74 2.48 -3.54
C ARG A 116 -14.72 1.51 -2.35
N ASN A 117 -15.68 0.59 -2.28
CA ASN A 117 -15.75 -0.43 -1.25
C ASN A 117 -14.59 -1.43 -1.33
N LEU A 118 -14.18 -1.81 -2.54
CA LEU A 118 -13.02 -2.68 -2.75
C LEU A 118 -11.75 -2.05 -2.17
N ILE A 119 -11.44 -0.82 -2.56
CA ILE A 119 -10.24 -0.10 -2.06
C ILE A 119 -10.30 0.08 -0.54
N LYS A 120 -11.47 0.43 0.01
CA LYS A 120 -11.66 0.54 1.46
C LYS A 120 -11.35 -0.77 2.19
N ARG A 121 -11.72 -1.92 1.62
CA ARG A 121 -11.40 -3.25 2.19
C ARG A 121 -9.93 -3.63 2.02
N MET A 122 -9.27 -3.18 0.94
CA MET A 122 -7.82 -3.36 0.74
C MET A 122 -7.00 -2.52 1.71
N LEU A 123 -7.48 -1.32 2.05
CA LEU A 123 -6.87 -0.39 2.99
C LEU A 123 -7.34 -0.56 4.44
N ALA A 124 -7.83 -1.75 4.81
CA ALA A 124 -8.13 -2.07 6.19
C ALA A 124 -6.84 -2.13 7.03
N LYS A 125 -6.80 -1.41 8.15
CA LYS A 125 -5.63 -1.31 9.03
C LYS A 125 -5.26 -2.63 9.69
N ASP A 126 -6.28 -3.41 10.08
CA ASP A 126 -6.08 -4.74 10.65
C ASP A 126 -5.88 -5.74 9.51
N PRO A 127 -4.70 -6.39 9.39
CA PRO A 127 -4.43 -7.34 8.32
C PRO A 127 -5.39 -8.55 8.34
N SER A 128 -5.97 -8.89 9.49
CA SER A 128 -6.95 -10.00 9.59
C SER A 128 -8.33 -9.64 9.05
N ARG A 129 -8.64 -8.35 8.94
CA ARG A 129 -9.90 -7.82 8.39
C ARG A 129 -9.75 -7.32 6.96
N ARG A 130 -8.51 -7.29 6.45
CA ARG A 130 -8.17 -6.90 5.09
C ARG A 130 -8.66 -7.96 4.13
N ILE A 131 -9.25 -7.52 3.01
CA ILE A 131 -9.72 -8.44 1.98
C ILE A 131 -8.57 -9.33 1.48
N THR A 132 -8.84 -10.60 1.28
CA THR A 132 -7.87 -11.57 0.75
C THR A 132 -7.81 -11.53 -0.77
N ALA A 133 -6.73 -12.08 -1.35
CA ALA A 133 -6.60 -12.17 -2.80
C ALA A 133 -7.73 -13.02 -3.41
N GLU A 134 -8.11 -14.09 -2.74
CA GLU A 134 -9.23 -14.95 -3.11
C GLU A 134 -10.55 -14.18 -3.14
N GLU A 135 -10.84 -13.38 -2.10
CA GLU A 135 -12.05 -12.55 -2.08
C GLU A 135 -12.04 -11.42 -3.11
N ILE A 136 -10.86 -10.87 -3.46
CA ILE A 136 -10.74 -9.86 -4.53
C ILE A 136 -11.15 -10.48 -5.87
N LEU A 137 -10.76 -11.72 -6.15
CA LEU A 137 -11.10 -12.41 -7.41
C LEU A 137 -12.60 -12.67 -7.55
N GLU A 138 -13.31 -12.83 -6.44
CA GLU A 138 -14.77 -13.01 -6.42
C GLU A 138 -15.55 -11.69 -6.59
N VAL A 139 -14.88 -10.53 -6.58
CA VAL A 139 -15.53 -9.25 -6.84
C VAL A 139 -16.05 -9.24 -8.30
N PRO A 140 -17.35 -9.01 -8.54
CA PRO A 140 -17.95 -9.16 -9.87
C PRO A 140 -17.23 -8.40 -10.98
N GLU A 141 -16.77 -7.18 -10.71
CA GLU A 141 -16.04 -6.33 -11.66
C GLU A 141 -14.66 -6.88 -12.01
N VAL A 142 -13.96 -7.47 -11.03
CA VAL A 142 -12.66 -8.10 -11.22
C VAL A 142 -12.84 -9.41 -11.99
N ALA A 143 -13.77 -10.25 -11.55
CA ALA A 143 -14.12 -11.51 -12.20
C ALA A 143 -14.56 -11.31 -13.66
N ALA A 144 -15.32 -10.25 -13.95
CA ALA A 144 -15.74 -9.91 -15.32
C ALA A 144 -14.57 -9.48 -16.20
N SER A 145 -13.55 -8.84 -15.62
CA SER A 145 -12.36 -8.37 -16.33
C SER A 145 -11.38 -9.50 -16.67
N LEU A 146 -11.37 -10.58 -15.90
CA LEU A 146 -10.53 -11.77 -16.13
C LEU A 146 -11.08 -12.75 -17.17
N LYS A 147 -12.36 -12.63 -17.54
CA LYS A 147 -13.03 -13.50 -18.52
C LYS A 147 -12.96 -12.97 -19.97
N LYS A 148 -12.23 -11.88 -20.19
CA LYS A 148 -11.99 -11.25 -21.50
C LYS A 148 -10.61 -11.63 -22.02
#